data_AF-A0A9K3Q4F1-F1
#
_entry.id   AF-A0A9K3Q4F1-F1
#
_cell.length_a   1.000
_cell.length_b   1.000
_cell.length_c   1.000
_cell.angle_alpha   90.00
_cell.angle_beta   90.00
_cell.angle_gamma   90.00
#
_symmetry.space_group_name_H-M   'P 1'
#
loop_
_entity.id
_entity.type
_entity.pdbx_description
1 polymer ?
#
loop_
_entity_poly.entity_id
_entity_poly.type
_entity_poly.pdbx_seq_one_letter_code
_entity_poly.pdbx_strand_id
1 'polypeptide(L)'
;MFEKGSNPSDSRTTRIRVRLYMWSVISEDIETQQKGVVGIAELREEVFADLTNSETRSAYKAVLDSLPVRFSAVHLILNFPDSPIYRLIKSAVILGLFGSDERVRTKCYDGISTETTYSLMSFGIPVQEIPLTSGGNIKTKNLLQWIKTRRAIDTFRQGGASVSNIIMHPNTHDVLFSRGGNAQHLGNKEFHQFLDLMNTPYHSSEQRDEMEGIRNEIISFVSSQNGRFLQVNKDGGWWEEISDLESIHFKINNAFYDYNRKLKAMQNQQMSKSATSNFLEPNKRRKIDGVDAYFKGCF
;
A
#
# COMPACT_ATOMS: atom_id res chain seq x y z
N MET A 1 20.22 11.91 -12.59
CA MET A 1 21.39 11.89 -13.48
C MET A 1 21.09 10.86 -14.57
N PHE A 2 20.45 11.31 -15.66
CA PHE A 2 20.17 10.51 -16.84
C PHE A 2 20.97 11.14 -17.96
N GLU A 3 21.93 10.40 -18.52
CA GLU A 3 22.75 10.87 -19.62
C GLU A 3 21.88 11.13 -20.85
N LYS A 4 21.90 12.38 -21.34
CA LYS A 4 21.38 12.77 -22.64
C LYS A 4 22.33 12.20 -23.71
N GLY A 5 22.12 10.95 -24.11
CA GLY A 5 22.94 10.33 -25.16
C GLY A 5 22.63 8.87 -25.53
N SER A 6 21.65 8.22 -24.90
CA SER A 6 21.32 6.84 -25.27
C SER A 6 20.54 6.76 -26.58
N ASN A 7 20.93 5.82 -27.44
CA ASN A 7 20.25 5.52 -28.71
C ASN A 7 18.76 5.21 -28.44
N PRO A 8 17.79 5.82 -29.14
CA PRO A 8 16.36 5.59 -28.90
C PRO A 8 15.94 4.11 -28.90
N SER A 9 16.62 3.27 -29.71
CA SER A 9 16.40 1.81 -29.75
C SER A 9 16.82 1.10 -28.45
N ASP A 10 17.85 1.60 -27.78
CA ASP A 10 18.34 1.10 -26.49
C ASP A 10 17.35 1.44 -25.36
N SER A 11 16.70 2.61 -25.43
CA SER A 11 15.65 3.02 -24.50
C SER A 11 14.39 2.14 -24.59
N ARG A 12 13.95 1.77 -25.80
CA ARG A 12 12.78 0.88 -25.97
C ARG A 12 13.05 -0.52 -25.44
N THR A 13 14.18 -1.11 -25.82
CA THR A 13 14.59 -2.45 -25.37
C THR A 13 14.74 -2.49 -23.85
N THR A 14 15.37 -1.47 -23.26
CA THR A 14 15.50 -1.34 -21.81
C THR A 14 14.15 -1.26 -21.11
N ARG A 15 13.19 -0.46 -21.63
CA ARG A 15 11.83 -0.38 -21.06
C ARG A 15 11.09 -1.73 -21.10
N ILE A 16 11.22 -2.49 -22.19
CA ILE A 16 10.63 -3.83 -22.30
C ILE A 16 11.29 -4.79 -21.29
N ARG A 17 12.62 -4.80 -21.18
CA ARG A 17 13.36 -5.63 -20.21
C ARG A 17 12.94 -5.32 -18.77
N VAL A 18 12.83 -4.04 -18.41
CA VAL A 18 12.36 -3.62 -17.08
C VAL A 18 10.95 -4.14 -16.81
N ARG A 19 10.03 -4.03 -17.78
CA ARG A 19 8.66 -4.56 -17.61
C ARG A 19 8.64 -6.07 -17.48
N LEU A 20 9.36 -6.80 -18.31
CA LEU A 20 9.46 -8.26 -18.22
C LEU A 20 10.03 -8.69 -16.87
N TYR A 21 11.05 -7.99 -16.36
CA TYR A 21 11.58 -8.23 -15.02
C TYR A 21 10.53 -7.98 -13.94
N MET A 22 9.84 -6.83 -13.98
CA MET A 22 8.78 -6.52 -13.01
C MET A 22 7.69 -7.60 -13.01
N TRP A 23 7.25 -8.05 -14.18
CA TRP A 23 6.24 -9.09 -14.29
C TRP A 23 6.72 -10.46 -13.83
N SER A 24 7.97 -10.81 -14.15
CA SER A 24 8.61 -12.02 -13.62
C SER A 24 8.60 -12.01 -12.10
N VAL A 25 9.02 -10.90 -11.47
CA VAL A 25 9.00 -10.75 -10.01
C VAL A 25 7.59 -10.83 -9.43
N ILE A 26 6.62 -10.14 -10.04
CA ILE A 26 5.21 -10.17 -9.61
C ILE A 26 4.66 -11.61 -9.67
N SER A 27 5.10 -12.39 -10.65
CA SER A 27 4.67 -13.77 -10.80
C SER A 27 5.29 -14.74 -9.80
N GLU A 28 6.29 -14.35 -9.02
CA GLU A 28 6.85 -15.19 -7.96
C GLU A 28 5.88 -15.37 -6.79
N ASP A 29 4.93 -14.44 -6.62
CA ASP A 29 3.99 -14.44 -5.50
C ASP A 29 2.74 -15.29 -5.78
N ILE A 30 2.50 -16.29 -4.94
CA ILE A 30 1.40 -17.26 -5.10
C ILE A 30 0.04 -16.56 -4.98
N GLU A 31 -0.11 -15.65 -4.03
CA GLU A 31 -1.36 -14.92 -3.84
C GLU A 31 -1.71 -14.08 -5.07
N THR A 32 -0.71 -13.43 -5.67
CA THR A 32 -0.83 -12.68 -6.92
C THR A 32 -1.17 -13.57 -8.10
N GLN A 33 -0.58 -14.77 -8.22
CA GLN A 33 -0.97 -15.73 -9.26
C GLN A 33 -2.45 -16.12 -9.13
N GLN A 34 -2.92 -16.38 -7.91
CA GLN A 34 -4.29 -16.80 -7.63
C GLN A 34 -5.30 -15.65 -7.83
N LYS A 35 -5.02 -14.48 -7.26
CA LYS A 35 -5.94 -13.33 -7.20
C LYS A 35 -5.81 -12.38 -8.40
N GLY A 36 -4.71 -12.46 -9.15
CA GLY A 36 -4.39 -11.56 -10.26
C GLY A 36 -3.89 -10.19 -9.79
N VAL A 37 -3.60 -9.33 -10.77
CA VAL A 37 -3.08 -7.97 -10.54
C VAL A 37 -4.08 -6.90 -10.94
N VAL A 38 -4.02 -5.75 -10.27
CA VAL A 38 -4.69 -4.52 -10.69
C VAL A 38 -3.64 -3.59 -11.32
N GLY A 39 -3.76 -3.35 -12.62
CA GLY A 39 -2.88 -2.43 -13.33
C GLY A 39 -3.43 -1.01 -13.27
N ILE A 40 -2.60 -0.02 -12.92
CA ILE A 40 -2.92 1.40 -13.04
C ILE A 40 -1.87 2.03 -13.95
N ALA A 41 -2.31 2.68 -15.02
CA ALA A 41 -1.41 3.32 -15.98
C ALA A 41 -1.89 4.73 -16.29
N GLU A 42 -0.98 5.70 -16.16
CA GLU A 42 -1.16 7.04 -16.73
C GLU A 42 -0.69 7.02 -18.19
N LEU A 43 -1.59 7.26 -19.13
CA LEU A 43 -1.28 7.40 -20.54
C LEU A 43 -1.12 8.88 -20.87
N ARG A 44 0.14 9.28 -21.08
CA ARG A 44 0.53 10.58 -21.62
C ARG A 44 0.49 10.55 -23.14
N GLU A 45 0.45 11.73 -23.75
CA GLU A 45 0.33 11.87 -25.20
C GLU A 45 1.43 11.13 -25.96
N GLU A 46 2.68 11.14 -25.47
CA GLU A 46 3.79 10.46 -26.15
C GLU A 46 3.63 8.94 -26.10
N VAL A 47 3.23 8.40 -24.94
CA VAL A 47 2.96 6.97 -24.77
C VAL A 47 1.76 6.56 -25.63
N PHE A 48 0.75 7.42 -25.70
CA PHE A 48 -0.45 7.17 -26.47
C PHE A 48 -0.15 7.15 -27.97
N ALA A 49 0.64 8.10 -28.47
CA ALA A 49 1.13 8.13 -29.84
C ALA A 49 1.91 6.85 -30.17
N ASP A 50 2.81 6.41 -29.29
CA ASP A 50 3.55 5.14 -29.43
C ASP A 50 2.60 3.93 -29.56
N LEU A 51 1.49 3.90 -28.81
CA LEU A 51 0.51 2.80 -28.84
C LEU A 51 -0.38 2.81 -30.09
N THR A 52 -0.43 3.92 -30.85
CA THR A 52 -1.10 3.94 -32.17
C THR A 52 -0.29 3.23 -33.25
N ASN A 53 1.04 3.12 -33.06
CA ASN A 53 1.89 2.35 -33.96
C ASN A 53 1.58 0.85 -33.84
N SER A 54 1.26 0.21 -34.96
CA SER A 54 0.83 -1.20 -34.99
C SER A 54 1.92 -2.16 -34.51
N GLU A 55 3.17 -1.94 -34.87
CA GLU A 55 4.31 -2.77 -34.44
C GLU A 55 4.55 -2.65 -32.94
N THR A 56 4.53 -1.41 -32.42
CA THR A 56 4.60 -1.17 -30.97
C THR A 56 3.45 -1.85 -30.26
N ARG A 57 2.22 -1.64 -30.69
CA ARG A 57 1.03 -2.26 -30.10
C ARG A 57 1.10 -3.78 -30.09
N SER A 58 1.52 -4.41 -31.19
CA SER A 58 1.71 -5.86 -31.28
C SER A 58 2.79 -6.37 -30.33
N ALA A 59 3.91 -5.65 -30.17
CA ALA A 59 4.95 -6.00 -29.22
C ALA A 59 4.47 -5.92 -27.77
N TYR A 60 3.69 -4.89 -27.42
CA TYR A 60 3.08 -4.77 -26.09
C TYR A 60 2.06 -5.88 -25.83
N LYS A 61 1.23 -6.18 -26.82
CA LYS A 61 0.26 -7.28 -26.73
C LYS A 61 0.99 -8.62 -26.51
N ALA A 62 2.05 -8.90 -27.27
CA ALA A 62 2.84 -10.12 -27.09
C ALA A 62 3.44 -10.21 -25.67
N VAL A 63 3.91 -9.09 -25.11
CA VAL A 63 4.36 -9.05 -23.71
C VAL A 63 3.21 -9.37 -22.77
N LEU A 64 2.05 -8.73 -22.91
CA LEU A 64 0.88 -8.97 -22.04
C LEU A 64 0.37 -10.43 -22.12
N ASP A 65 0.29 -10.99 -23.33
CA ASP A 65 -0.16 -12.36 -23.56
C ASP A 65 0.85 -13.40 -23.02
N SER A 66 2.11 -13.01 -22.82
CA SER A 66 3.17 -13.87 -22.28
C SER A 66 3.27 -13.87 -20.75
N LEU A 67 2.49 -13.03 -20.06
CA LEU A 67 2.59 -12.88 -18.62
C LEU A 67 1.99 -14.08 -17.88
N PRO A 68 2.69 -14.69 -16.92
CA PRO A 68 2.16 -15.78 -16.08
C PRO A 68 1.23 -15.28 -14.96
N VAL A 69 0.67 -14.07 -15.11
CA VAL A 69 -0.25 -13.44 -14.15
C VAL A 69 -1.43 -12.83 -14.89
N ARG A 70 -2.64 -13.00 -14.33
CA ARG A 70 -3.87 -12.46 -14.90
C ARG A 70 -4.12 -11.03 -14.41
N PHE A 71 -4.68 -10.18 -15.28
CA PHE A 71 -5.25 -8.91 -14.84
C PHE A 71 -6.66 -9.11 -14.28
N SER A 72 -6.84 -8.68 -13.04
CA SER A 72 -8.16 -8.61 -12.39
C SER A 72 -8.86 -7.30 -12.74
N ALA A 73 -8.10 -6.21 -12.92
CA ALA A 73 -8.58 -4.95 -13.46
C ALA A 73 -7.45 -4.14 -14.10
N VAL A 74 -7.81 -3.26 -15.04
CA VAL A 74 -6.90 -2.26 -15.62
C VAL A 74 -7.55 -0.88 -15.55
N HIS A 75 -6.88 0.07 -14.92
CA HIS A 75 -7.32 1.45 -14.80
C HIS A 75 -6.39 2.35 -15.62
N LEU A 76 -6.89 2.89 -16.72
CA LEU A 76 -6.16 3.81 -17.60
C LEU A 76 -6.55 5.24 -17.29
N ILE A 77 -5.60 6.03 -16.83
CA ILE A 77 -5.77 7.46 -16.57
C ILE A 77 -5.25 8.21 -17.79
N LEU A 78 -6.15 8.88 -18.49
CA LEU A 78 -5.88 9.53 -19.77
C LEU A 78 -5.68 11.02 -19.57
N ASN A 79 -4.46 11.51 -19.78
CA ASN A 79 -4.14 12.91 -19.55
C ASN A 79 -4.08 13.68 -20.87
N PHE A 80 -5.22 13.75 -21.56
CA PHE A 80 -5.38 14.50 -22.81
C PHE A 80 -6.77 15.14 -22.88
N PRO A 81 -6.94 16.22 -23.66
CA PRO A 81 -8.21 16.92 -23.79
C PRO A 81 -9.31 15.98 -24.28
N ASP A 82 -10.51 16.09 -23.70
CA ASP A 82 -11.66 15.33 -24.19
C ASP A 82 -12.06 15.83 -25.58
N SER A 83 -11.72 15.06 -26.61
CA SER A 83 -12.04 15.35 -27.99
C SER A 83 -12.54 14.10 -28.73
N PRO A 84 -13.40 14.24 -29.76
CA PRO A 84 -13.89 13.11 -30.53
C PRO A 84 -12.76 12.24 -31.12
N ILE A 85 -11.64 12.87 -31.52
CA ILE A 85 -10.50 12.14 -32.09
C ILE A 85 -9.77 11.31 -31.02
N TYR A 86 -9.56 11.84 -29.81
CA TYR A 86 -8.95 11.05 -28.73
C TYR A 86 -9.86 9.92 -28.25
N ARG A 87 -11.18 10.09 -28.27
CA ARG A 87 -12.14 8.99 -27.97
C ARG A 87 -12.05 7.85 -28.98
N LEU A 88 -11.92 8.19 -30.27
CA LEU A 88 -11.76 7.19 -31.34
C LEU A 88 -10.43 6.44 -31.19
N ILE A 89 -9.32 7.17 -31.01
CA ILE A 89 -7.99 6.56 -30.87
C ILE A 89 -7.94 5.72 -29.58
N LYS A 90 -8.54 6.19 -28.49
CA LYS A 90 -8.66 5.44 -27.22
C LYS A 90 -9.32 4.09 -27.46
N SER A 91 -10.44 4.10 -28.17
CA SER A 91 -11.17 2.88 -28.53
C SER A 91 -10.30 1.94 -29.38
N ALA A 92 -9.58 2.47 -30.37
CA ALA A 92 -8.70 1.68 -31.23
C ALA A 92 -7.49 1.08 -30.46
N VAL A 93 -6.91 1.82 -29.52
CA VAL A 93 -5.82 1.34 -28.65
C VAL A 93 -6.32 0.25 -27.72
N ILE A 94 -7.46 0.45 -27.06
CA ILE A 94 -8.06 -0.55 -26.15
C ILE A 94 -8.44 -1.82 -26.91
N LEU A 95 -9.09 -1.70 -28.08
CA LEU A 95 -9.46 -2.85 -28.90
C LEU A 95 -8.24 -3.62 -29.44
N GLY A 96 -7.15 -2.92 -29.72
CA GLY A 96 -5.93 -3.54 -30.24
C GLY A 96 -5.00 -4.12 -29.18
N LEU A 97 -5.03 -3.62 -27.94
CA LEU A 97 -4.22 -4.13 -26.83
C LEU A 97 -4.92 -5.23 -26.04
N PHE A 98 -6.23 -5.09 -25.81
CA PHE A 98 -6.99 -5.93 -24.89
C PHE A 98 -7.99 -6.83 -25.63
N GLY A 99 -8.02 -8.11 -25.24
CA GLY A 99 -9.03 -9.06 -25.70
C GLY A 99 -10.42 -8.73 -25.16
N SER A 100 -11.44 -9.51 -25.54
CA SER A 100 -12.82 -9.30 -25.05
C SER A 100 -12.91 -9.30 -23.53
N ASP A 101 -12.15 -10.18 -22.90
CA ASP A 101 -12.26 -10.48 -21.48
C ASP A 101 -11.52 -9.43 -20.63
N GLU A 102 -10.41 -8.90 -21.14
CA GLU A 102 -9.69 -7.79 -20.49
C GLU A 102 -10.44 -6.47 -20.66
N ARG A 103 -11.14 -6.27 -21.78
CA ARG A 103 -11.91 -5.04 -22.02
C ARG A 103 -13.02 -4.83 -20.99
N VAL A 104 -13.73 -5.89 -20.58
CA VAL A 104 -14.76 -5.77 -19.54
C VAL A 104 -14.19 -5.42 -18.16
N ARG A 105 -12.88 -5.62 -17.96
CA ARG A 105 -12.13 -5.30 -16.74
C ARG A 105 -11.32 -4.01 -16.85
N THR A 106 -11.39 -3.33 -17.99
CA THR A 106 -10.63 -2.11 -18.26
C THR A 106 -11.52 -0.89 -18.06
N LYS A 107 -11.11 0.03 -17.19
CA LYS A 107 -11.76 1.33 -16.97
C LYS A 107 -10.84 2.45 -17.39
N CYS A 108 -11.41 3.48 -17.98
CA CYS A 108 -10.66 4.65 -18.40
C CYS A 108 -11.19 5.89 -17.68
N TYR A 109 -10.28 6.75 -17.29
CA TYR A 109 -10.53 7.99 -16.55
C TYR A 109 -9.94 9.15 -17.32
N ASP A 110 -10.59 10.30 -17.24
CA ASP A 110 -10.11 11.53 -17.88
C ASP A 110 -9.36 12.35 -16.83
N GLY A 111 -8.04 12.22 -16.85
CA GLY A 111 -7.13 12.89 -15.92
C GLY A 111 -7.18 12.40 -14.47
N ILE A 112 -6.36 13.03 -13.63
CA ILE A 112 -6.26 12.78 -12.19
C ILE A 112 -7.08 13.85 -11.48
N SER A 113 -8.39 13.67 -11.48
CA SER A 113 -9.29 14.51 -10.71
C SER A 113 -9.54 13.91 -9.32
N THR A 114 -10.16 14.72 -8.46
CA THR A 114 -10.70 14.23 -7.18
C THR A 114 -11.73 13.11 -7.41
N GLU A 115 -12.49 13.17 -8.51
CA GLU A 115 -13.47 12.15 -8.88
C GLU A 115 -12.81 10.84 -9.31
N THR A 116 -11.74 10.90 -10.13
CA THR A 116 -10.91 9.73 -10.48
C THR A 116 -10.39 9.07 -9.21
N THR A 117 -9.91 9.88 -8.26
CA THR A 117 -9.40 9.42 -6.97
C THR A 117 -10.48 8.68 -6.17
N TYR A 118 -11.67 9.28 -6.01
CA TYR A 118 -12.79 8.61 -5.33
C TYR A 118 -13.27 7.35 -6.06
N SER A 119 -13.26 7.36 -7.39
CA SER A 119 -13.62 6.19 -8.18
C SER A 119 -12.64 5.04 -7.92
N LEU A 120 -11.33 5.29 -7.94
CA LEU A 120 -10.31 4.29 -7.61
C LEU A 120 -10.50 3.74 -6.18
N MET A 121 -10.75 4.62 -5.20
CA MET A 121 -11.04 4.21 -3.82
C MET A 121 -12.27 3.29 -3.74
N SER A 122 -13.30 3.49 -4.56
CA SER A 122 -14.49 2.61 -4.57
C SER A 122 -14.21 1.17 -5.01
N PHE A 123 -13.08 0.93 -5.70
CA PHE A 123 -12.57 -0.42 -6.02
C PHE A 123 -11.64 -0.97 -4.95
N GLY A 124 -11.48 -0.28 -3.82
CA GLY A 124 -10.54 -0.64 -2.75
C GLY A 124 -9.09 -0.29 -3.06
N ILE A 125 -8.82 0.55 -4.06
CA ILE A 125 -7.45 0.96 -4.41
C ILE A 125 -7.00 2.08 -3.44
N PRO A 126 -5.90 1.89 -2.68
CA PRO A 126 -5.40 2.90 -1.76
C PRO A 126 -4.68 4.01 -2.53
N VAL A 127 -5.42 5.01 -3.00
CA VAL A 127 -4.89 6.11 -3.84
C VAL A 127 -3.75 6.91 -3.21
N GLN A 128 -3.64 6.95 -1.88
CA GLN A 128 -2.51 7.55 -1.18
C GLN A 128 -1.17 6.83 -1.44
N GLU A 129 -1.22 5.55 -1.83
CA GLU A 129 -0.06 4.72 -2.18
C GLU A 129 0.32 4.84 -3.66
N ILE A 130 -0.55 5.42 -4.50
CA ILE A 130 -0.21 5.71 -5.89
C ILE A 130 0.98 6.69 -5.88
N PRO A 131 2.08 6.39 -6.60
CA PRO A 131 3.31 7.15 -6.53
C PRO A 131 3.24 8.44 -7.35
N LEU A 132 2.13 9.18 -7.26
CA LEU A 132 1.90 10.41 -8.00
C LEU A 132 1.37 11.48 -7.05
N THR A 133 1.91 12.70 -7.16
CA THR A 133 1.37 13.86 -6.46
C THR A 133 0.31 14.55 -7.31
N SER A 134 -0.50 15.42 -6.70
CA SER A 134 -1.45 16.29 -7.42
C SER A 134 -0.78 17.17 -8.48
N GLY A 135 0.52 17.47 -8.33
CA GLY A 135 1.32 18.20 -9.31
C GLY A 135 1.97 17.33 -10.38
N GLY A 136 1.65 16.03 -10.46
CA GLY A 136 2.23 15.10 -11.44
C GLY A 136 3.66 14.64 -11.12
N ASN A 137 4.20 14.96 -9.95
CA ASN A 137 5.52 14.48 -9.53
C ASN A 137 5.43 13.03 -9.08
N ILE A 138 6.40 12.21 -9.53
CA ILE A 138 6.45 10.79 -9.17
C ILE A 138 7.14 10.63 -7.82
N LYS A 139 6.47 9.98 -6.85
CA LYS A 139 7.06 9.62 -5.56
C LYS A 139 7.96 8.40 -5.75
N THR A 140 9.28 8.58 -5.62
CA THR A 140 10.25 7.50 -5.88
C THR A 140 10.64 6.71 -4.64
N LYS A 141 10.27 7.15 -3.43
CA LYS A 141 10.69 6.53 -2.16
C LYS A 141 10.42 5.01 -2.12
N ASN A 142 9.17 4.61 -2.36
CA ASN A 142 8.76 3.20 -2.31
C ASN A 142 9.41 2.39 -3.44
N LEU A 143 9.55 2.98 -4.64
CA LEU A 143 10.22 2.34 -5.77
C LEU A 143 11.71 2.08 -5.47
N LEU A 144 12.41 3.05 -4.90
CA LEU A 144 13.81 2.90 -4.52
C LEU A 144 14.00 1.83 -3.43
N GLN A 145 13.09 1.78 -2.46
CA GLN A 145 13.06 0.73 -1.44
C GLN A 145 12.80 -0.66 -2.05
N TRP A 146 11.88 -0.76 -3.02
CA TRP A 146 11.64 -2.00 -3.77
C TRP A 146 12.87 -2.42 -4.57
N ILE A 147 13.52 -1.51 -5.30
CA ILE A 147 14.76 -1.79 -6.04
C ILE A 147 15.86 -2.28 -5.09
N LYS A 148 16.03 -1.64 -3.92
CA LYS A 148 17.01 -2.06 -2.91
C LYS A 148 16.72 -3.48 -2.41
N THR A 149 15.46 -3.77 -2.11
CA THR A 149 15.02 -5.10 -1.66
C THR A 149 15.26 -6.16 -2.74
N ARG A 150 14.91 -5.86 -4.00
CA ARG A 150 15.16 -6.77 -5.13
C ARG A 150 16.63 -7.04 -5.36
N ARG A 151 17.49 -6.02 -5.27
CA ARG A 151 18.94 -6.21 -5.34
C ARG A 151 19.43 -7.15 -4.25
N ALA A 152 18.97 -6.99 -3.02
CA ALA A 152 19.33 -7.90 -1.92
C ALA A 152 18.92 -9.34 -2.24
N ILE A 153 17.65 -9.56 -2.63
CA ILE A 153 17.14 -10.89 -3.04
C ILE A 153 18.00 -11.50 -4.15
N ASP A 154 18.28 -10.74 -5.20
CA ASP A 154 19.02 -11.22 -6.36
C ASP A 154 20.48 -11.56 -5.98
N THR A 155 21.12 -10.79 -5.07
CA THR A 155 22.43 -11.11 -4.51
C THR A 155 22.41 -12.42 -3.70
N PHE A 156 21.40 -12.64 -2.84
CA PHE A 156 21.28 -13.89 -2.09
C PHE A 156 21.12 -15.10 -3.01
N ARG A 157 20.31 -14.98 -4.07
CA ARG A 157 20.12 -16.04 -5.08
C ARG A 157 21.41 -16.40 -5.80
N GLN A 158 22.22 -15.40 -6.17
CA GLN A 158 23.51 -15.64 -6.84
C GLN A 158 24.53 -16.35 -5.93
N GLY A 159 24.48 -16.10 -4.62
CA GLY A 159 25.33 -16.77 -3.64
C GLY A 159 24.90 -18.18 -3.24
N GLY A 160 23.79 -18.70 -3.79
CA GLY A 160 23.22 -20.00 -3.39
C GLY A 160 22.63 -20.02 -1.98
N ALA A 161 22.49 -18.86 -1.33
CA ALA A 161 21.90 -18.74 0.00
C ALA A 161 20.37 -18.74 -0.11
N SER A 162 19.71 -19.34 0.89
CA SER A 162 18.25 -19.31 0.99
C SER A 162 17.76 -17.87 1.19
N VAL A 163 16.80 -17.43 0.36
CA VAL A 163 16.11 -16.13 0.46
C VAL A 163 14.99 -16.17 1.52
N SER A 164 14.87 -17.26 2.29
CA SER A 164 13.70 -17.57 3.13
C SER A 164 13.28 -16.46 4.09
N ASN A 165 14.18 -15.52 4.43
CA ASN A 165 13.89 -14.49 5.42
C ASN A 165 13.43 -13.16 4.82
N ILE A 166 13.57 -12.92 3.50
CA ILE A 166 13.18 -11.64 2.89
C ILE A 166 11.76 -11.72 2.35
N ILE A 167 10.83 -11.02 3.01
CA ILE A 167 9.44 -10.91 2.61
C ILE A 167 9.21 -9.51 2.02
N MET A 168 8.86 -9.43 0.74
CA MET A 168 8.57 -8.14 0.10
C MET A 168 7.17 -7.64 0.43
N HIS A 169 6.19 -8.54 0.36
CA HIS A 169 4.78 -8.24 0.55
C HIS A 169 4.23 -9.20 1.61
N PRO A 170 3.74 -8.68 2.73
CA PRO A 170 3.01 -9.51 3.68
C PRO A 170 1.75 -10.11 3.05
N ASN A 171 1.43 -11.33 3.44
CA ASN A 171 0.16 -11.98 3.13
C ASN A 171 -0.98 -11.26 3.89
N THR A 172 -2.20 -11.40 3.39
CA THR A 172 -3.44 -10.89 3.97
C THR A 172 -3.57 -11.12 5.49
N HIS A 173 -3.17 -12.29 6.00
CA HIS A 173 -3.27 -12.68 7.42
C HIS A 173 -2.00 -12.46 8.25
N ASP A 174 -0.94 -11.88 7.65
CA ASP A 174 0.28 -11.57 8.40
C ASP A 174 0.03 -10.42 9.40
N VAL A 175 0.63 -10.53 10.58
CA VAL A 175 0.61 -9.52 11.64
C VAL A 175 1.88 -8.68 11.58
N LEU A 176 1.72 -7.40 11.27
CA LEU A 176 2.82 -6.50 10.96
C LEU A 176 3.18 -5.63 12.16
N PHE A 177 4.34 -5.88 12.74
CA PHE A 177 4.92 -5.04 13.79
C PHE A 177 5.84 -3.97 13.18
N SER A 178 5.29 -2.78 12.95
CA SER A 178 6.06 -1.59 12.56
C SER A 178 5.62 -0.34 13.32
N ARG A 179 6.45 0.70 13.28
CA ARG A 179 6.09 2.01 13.83
C ARG A 179 5.16 2.73 12.85
N GLY A 180 3.92 3.01 13.29
CA GLY A 180 3.14 4.13 12.77
C GLY A 180 2.30 3.92 11.51
N GLY A 181 1.68 2.76 11.27
CA GLY A 181 0.74 2.71 10.14
C GLY A 181 -0.01 1.42 9.84
N ASN A 182 0.36 0.28 10.41
CA ASN A 182 -0.16 -1.00 9.91
C ASN A 182 -1.46 -1.47 10.55
N ALA A 183 -2.13 -0.63 11.34
CA ALA A 183 -3.40 -0.96 11.97
C ALA A 183 -4.52 -1.27 10.96
N GLN A 184 -4.37 -0.82 9.70
CA GLN A 184 -5.35 -1.05 8.65
C GLN A 184 -5.15 -2.37 7.88
N HIS A 185 -4.00 -3.03 8.06
CA HIS A 185 -3.74 -4.35 7.47
C HIS A 185 -4.73 -5.38 8.03
N LEU A 186 -5.24 -6.30 7.18
CA LEU A 186 -6.30 -7.22 7.60
C LEU A 186 -5.85 -8.12 8.77
N GLY A 187 -4.67 -8.75 8.65
CA GLY A 187 -4.10 -9.54 9.74
C GLY A 187 -3.92 -8.77 11.05
N ASN A 188 -3.61 -7.47 11.01
CA ASN A 188 -3.56 -6.65 12.23
C ASN A 188 -4.95 -6.37 12.81
N LYS A 189 -5.99 -6.22 11.98
CA LYS A 189 -7.37 -6.05 12.45
C LYS A 189 -7.88 -7.32 13.13
N GLU A 190 -7.68 -8.47 12.49
CA GLU A 190 -8.04 -9.78 13.03
C GLU A 190 -7.27 -10.05 14.34
N PHE A 191 -5.96 -9.82 14.33
CA PHE A 191 -5.13 -9.90 15.53
C PHE A 191 -5.64 -9.01 16.67
N HIS A 192 -5.99 -7.74 16.40
CA HIS A 192 -6.49 -6.83 17.42
C HIS A 192 -7.87 -7.21 17.95
N GLN A 193 -8.76 -7.74 17.09
CA GLN A 193 -10.06 -8.28 17.52
C GLN A 193 -9.86 -9.47 18.45
N PHE A 194 -8.97 -10.39 18.10
CA PHE A 194 -8.68 -11.55 18.94
C PHE A 194 -7.97 -11.14 20.25
N LEU A 195 -7.08 -10.16 20.18
CA LEU A 195 -6.42 -9.59 21.37
C LEU A 195 -7.42 -8.94 22.33
N ASP A 196 -8.47 -8.28 21.82
CA ASP A 196 -9.55 -7.73 22.66
C ASP A 196 -10.31 -8.84 23.42
N LEU A 197 -10.67 -9.93 22.72
CA LEU A 197 -11.28 -11.11 23.35
C LEU A 197 -10.41 -11.71 24.45
N MET A 198 -9.09 -11.69 24.25
CA MET A 198 -8.11 -12.22 25.20
C MET A 198 -7.66 -11.21 26.28
N ASN A 199 -8.07 -9.94 26.20
CA ASN A 199 -7.57 -8.90 27.09
C ASN A 199 -8.01 -9.11 28.55
N THR A 200 -9.28 -9.47 28.77
CA THR A 200 -9.79 -9.76 30.12
C THR A 200 -9.09 -10.96 30.75
N PRO A 201 -9.05 -12.17 30.14
CA PRO A 201 -8.38 -13.32 30.74
C PRO A 201 -6.89 -13.05 30.98
N TYR A 202 -6.22 -12.35 30.06
CA TYR A 202 -4.79 -12.03 30.19
C TYR A 202 -4.48 -11.19 31.44
N HIS A 203 -5.33 -10.22 31.76
CA HIS A 203 -5.13 -9.34 32.91
C HIS A 203 -5.73 -9.86 34.22
N SER A 204 -6.66 -10.82 34.16
CA SER A 204 -7.16 -11.50 35.36
C SER A 204 -6.24 -12.62 35.83
N SER A 205 -5.39 -13.16 34.96
CA SER A 205 -4.42 -14.19 35.32
C SER A 205 -3.34 -13.65 36.25
N GLU A 206 -3.16 -14.31 37.40
CA GLU A 206 -2.05 -14.01 38.32
C GLU A 206 -0.80 -14.85 37.99
N GLN A 207 -1.00 -16.00 37.32
CA GLN A 207 0.05 -16.95 37.03
C GLN A 207 0.71 -16.67 35.68
N ARG A 208 2.05 -16.73 35.64
CA ARG A 208 2.85 -16.53 34.42
C ARG A 208 2.50 -17.56 33.34
N ASP A 209 2.23 -18.79 33.74
CA ASP A 209 1.95 -19.91 32.84
C ASP A 209 0.59 -19.73 32.13
N GLU A 210 -0.41 -19.17 32.81
CA GLU A 210 -1.71 -18.83 32.20
C GLU A 210 -1.55 -17.74 31.14
N MET A 211 -0.81 -16.67 31.45
CA MET A 211 -0.51 -15.61 30.48
C MET A 211 0.25 -16.14 29.26
N GLU A 212 1.13 -17.12 29.47
CA GLU A 212 1.83 -17.80 28.39
C GLU A 212 0.89 -18.64 27.52
N GLY A 213 -0.02 -19.37 28.15
CA GLY A 213 -1.09 -20.10 27.46
C GLY A 213 -1.90 -19.19 26.53
N ILE A 214 -2.30 -18.01 27.00
CA ILE A 214 -3.05 -17.03 26.22
C ILE A 214 -2.22 -16.51 25.03
N ARG A 215 -0.91 -16.24 25.22
CA ARG A 215 -0.03 -15.83 24.10
C ARG A 215 0.09 -16.93 23.05
N ASN A 216 0.21 -18.18 23.48
CA ASN A 216 0.29 -19.33 22.57
C ASN A 216 -1.03 -19.56 21.80
N GLU A 217 -2.17 -19.25 22.43
CA GLU A 217 -3.47 -19.28 21.76
C GLU A 217 -3.55 -18.22 20.64
N ILE A 218 -3.08 -16.99 20.91
CA ILE A 218 -3.00 -15.92 19.90
C ILE A 218 -2.08 -16.32 18.73
N ILE A 219 -0.94 -16.94 19.01
CA ILE A 219 -0.02 -17.44 17.98
C ILE A 219 -0.71 -18.51 17.13
N SER A 220 -1.35 -19.48 17.79
CA SER A 220 -2.07 -20.58 17.12
C SER A 220 -3.19 -20.05 16.23
N PHE A 221 -3.92 -19.01 16.68
CA PHE A 221 -4.93 -18.34 15.88
C PHE A 221 -4.34 -17.77 14.58
N VAL A 222 -3.26 -16.98 14.66
CA VAL A 222 -2.61 -16.38 13.48
C VAL A 222 -2.08 -17.47 12.53
N SER A 223 -1.44 -18.50 13.07
CA SER A 223 -0.93 -19.62 12.27
C SER A 223 -2.05 -20.43 11.60
N SER A 224 -3.21 -20.59 12.24
CA SER A 224 -4.36 -21.29 11.65
C SER A 224 -4.90 -20.62 10.37
N GLN A 225 -4.66 -19.31 10.22
CA GLN A 225 -5.03 -18.52 9.05
C GLN A 225 -3.89 -18.43 8.02
N ASN A 226 -2.84 -19.23 8.17
CA ASN A 226 -1.60 -19.15 7.39
C ASN A 226 -0.95 -17.74 7.47
N GLY A 227 -1.09 -17.08 8.62
CA GLY A 227 -0.47 -15.81 8.94
C GLY A 227 0.84 -15.98 9.71
N ARG A 228 1.72 -14.98 9.61
CA ARG A 228 3.01 -14.90 10.29
C ARG A 228 3.13 -13.60 11.08
N PHE A 229 4.02 -13.57 12.05
CA PHE A 229 4.40 -12.34 12.74
C PHE A 229 5.61 -11.72 12.05
N LEU A 230 5.45 -10.52 11.50
CA LEU A 230 6.48 -9.86 10.71
C LEU A 230 6.99 -8.59 11.37
N GLN A 231 8.28 -8.31 11.18
CA GLN A 231 8.90 -7.02 11.53
C GLN A 231 9.67 -6.45 10.35
N VAL A 232 9.80 -5.12 10.31
CA VAL A 232 10.59 -4.46 9.27
C VAL A 232 12.07 -4.58 9.60
N ASN A 233 12.86 -5.13 8.68
CA ASN A 233 14.32 -5.06 8.74
C ASN A 233 14.76 -3.60 8.65
N LYS A 234 15.51 -3.12 9.64
CA LYS A 234 15.88 -1.69 9.73
C LYS A 234 16.88 -1.27 8.66
N ASP A 235 17.75 -2.17 8.23
CA ASP A 235 18.80 -1.88 7.27
C ASP A 235 18.27 -1.94 5.84
N GLY A 236 17.35 -2.86 5.59
CA GLY A 236 16.81 -3.19 4.28
C GLY A 236 15.50 -2.50 3.92
N GLY A 237 14.62 -2.33 4.91
CA GLY A 237 13.25 -1.86 4.72
C GLY A 237 12.29 -2.95 4.19
N TRP A 238 12.67 -4.22 4.15
CA TRP A 238 11.78 -5.34 3.84
C TRP A 238 11.20 -5.96 5.11
N TRP A 239 10.25 -6.87 4.95
CA TRP A 239 9.69 -7.63 6.05
C TRP A 239 10.51 -8.89 6.33
N GLU A 240 10.60 -9.25 7.60
CA GLU A 240 11.20 -10.50 8.06
C GLU A 240 10.26 -11.16 9.05
N GLU A 241 10.13 -12.49 8.94
CA GLU A 241 9.38 -13.29 9.89
C GLU A 241 10.12 -13.35 11.23
N ILE A 242 9.39 -13.15 12.31
CA ILE A 242 9.90 -13.33 13.67
C ILE A 242 9.82 -14.81 13.98
N SER A 243 10.93 -15.54 13.83
CA SER A 243 10.97 -16.99 14.09
C SER A 243 11.12 -17.34 15.58
N ASP A 244 11.61 -16.40 16.39
CA ASP A 244 11.85 -16.60 17.82
C ASP A 244 10.57 -16.40 18.64
N LEU A 245 10.20 -17.43 19.41
CA LEU A 245 8.97 -17.46 20.20
C LEU A 245 8.98 -16.38 21.29
N GLU A 246 10.13 -16.14 21.93
CA GLU A 246 10.27 -15.13 22.98
C GLU A 246 10.02 -13.72 22.42
N SER A 247 10.57 -13.44 21.24
CA SER A 247 10.35 -12.20 20.51
C SER A 247 8.88 -12.01 20.14
N ILE A 248 8.19 -13.07 19.68
CA ILE A 248 6.74 -13.00 19.41
C ILE A 248 5.96 -12.70 20.69
N HIS A 249 6.24 -13.43 21.79
CA HIS A 249 5.59 -13.21 23.09
C HIS A 249 5.78 -11.78 23.57
N PHE A 250 6.99 -11.24 23.45
CA PHE A 250 7.30 -9.86 23.80
C PHE A 250 6.48 -8.86 22.97
N LYS A 251 6.31 -9.09 21.66
CA LYS A 251 5.48 -8.23 20.80
C LYS A 251 4.00 -8.30 21.18
N ILE A 252 3.47 -9.49 21.47
CA ILE A 252 2.08 -9.68 21.92
C ILE A 252 1.85 -8.95 23.26
N ASN A 253 2.78 -9.08 24.21
CA ASN A 253 2.68 -8.38 25.49
C ASN A 253 2.68 -6.85 25.31
N ASN A 254 3.55 -6.31 24.46
CA ASN A 254 3.53 -4.89 24.12
C ASN A 254 2.22 -4.46 23.47
N ALA A 255 1.62 -5.32 22.63
CA ALA A 255 0.32 -5.05 22.02
C ALA A 255 -0.80 -4.96 23.07
N PHE A 256 -0.81 -5.80 24.12
CA PHE A 256 -1.73 -5.67 25.25
C PHE A 256 -1.54 -4.33 26.00
N TYR A 257 -0.30 -3.94 26.27
CA TYR A 257 -0.04 -2.63 26.91
C TYR A 257 -0.54 -1.46 26.07
N ASP A 258 -0.26 -1.48 24.77
CA ASP A 258 -0.72 -0.45 23.83
C ASP A 258 -2.24 -0.41 23.71
N TYR A 259 -2.89 -1.58 23.72
CA TYR A 259 -4.34 -1.72 23.70
C TYR A 259 -4.99 -1.06 24.91
N ASN A 260 -4.56 -1.41 26.12
CA ASN A 260 -5.09 -0.81 27.35
C ASN A 260 -4.81 0.69 27.45
N ARG A 261 -3.65 1.15 26.98
CA ARG A 261 -3.35 2.58 26.92
C ARG A 261 -4.35 3.33 26.03
N LYS A 262 -4.73 2.75 24.88
CA LYS A 262 -5.76 3.31 24.00
C LYS A 262 -7.14 3.31 24.66
N LEU A 263 -7.54 2.21 25.31
CA LEU A 263 -8.81 2.14 26.03
C LEU A 263 -8.93 3.23 27.12
N LYS A 264 -7.89 3.40 27.93
CA LYS A 264 -7.84 4.47 28.95
C LYS A 264 -7.92 5.87 28.31
N ALA A 265 -7.23 6.09 27.20
CA ALA A 265 -7.31 7.36 26.47
C ALA A 265 -8.72 7.63 25.94
N MET A 266 -9.41 6.62 25.40
CA MET A 266 -10.79 6.74 24.93
C MET A 266 -11.77 7.04 26.08
N GLN A 267 -11.64 6.37 27.22
CA GLN A 267 -12.44 6.63 28.42
C GLN A 267 -12.25 8.06 28.93
N ASN A 268 -11.00 8.54 28.97
CA ASN A 268 -10.69 9.91 29.39
C ASN A 268 -11.24 10.97 28.42
N GLN A 269 -11.23 10.71 27.11
CA GLN A 269 -11.84 11.61 26.12
C GLN A 269 -13.35 11.71 26.29
N GLN A 270 -14.02 10.61 26.64
CA GLN A 270 -15.46 10.60 26.87
C GLN A 270 -15.84 11.45 28.08
N MET A 271 -15.07 11.36 29.18
CA MET A 271 -15.31 12.18 30.38
C MET A 271 -15.08 13.69 30.13
N SER A 272 -14.18 14.05 29.20
CA SER A 272 -13.92 15.45 28.87
C SER A 272 -14.99 16.10 27.99
N LYS A 273 -15.90 15.32 27.35
CA LYS A 273 -16.97 15.87 26.50
C LYS A 273 -18.23 16.26 27.28
N SER A 274 -18.34 15.90 28.56
CA SER A 274 -19.41 16.32 29.44
C SER A 274 -19.06 17.63 30.16
N ALA A 275 -19.27 18.78 29.49
CA ALA A 275 -19.59 20.08 30.12
C ALA A 275 -19.80 21.24 29.12
N THR A 276 -20.21 21.01 27.86
CA THR A 276 -20.68 22.14 27.02
C THR A 276 -21.95 22.80 27.57
N SER A 277 -22.70 22.10 28.43
CA SER A 277 -23.81 22.67 29.20
C SER A 277 -23.35 23.71 30.24
N ASN A 278 -22.09 23.72 30.66
CA ASN A 278 -21.55 24.73 31.59
C ASN A 278 -21.11 26.02 30.86
N PHE A 279 -21.25 26.09 29.54
CA PHE A 279 -20.97 27.31 28.77
C PHE A 279 -22.23 28.13 28.44
N LEU A 280 -23.40 27.73 28.96
CA LEU A 280 -24.64 28.52 28.91
C LEU A 280 -24.83 29.41 30.16
N GLU A 281 -23.78 30.10 30.62
CA GLU A 281 -23.98 31.32 31.43
C GLU A 281 -23.97 32.54 30.49
N PRO A 282 -25.13 33.03 29.99
CA PRO A 282 -25.19 34.13 29.03
C PRO A 282 -24.78 35.51 29.59
N ASN A 283 -24.26 35.64 30.82
CA ASN A 283 -24.09 36.94 31.48
C ASN A 283 -22.71 37.29 32.03
N LYS A 284 -21.67 36.47 31.85
CA LYS A 284 -20.29 36.91 32.18
C LYS A 284 -19.56 37.41 30.95
N ARG A 285 -19.78 38.69 30.62
CA ARG A 285 -18.86 39.46 29.77
C ARG A 285 -17.46 39.36 30.37
N ARG A 286 -16.59 38.54 29.79
CA ARG A 286 -15.15 38.63 30.04
C ARG A 286 -14.70 40.01 29.56
N LYS A 287 -14.23 40.83 30.50
CA LYS A 287 -13.39 41.99 30.18
C LYS A 287 -12.18 41.44 29.42
N ILE A 288 -12.13 41.71 28.12
CA ILE A 288 -10.91 41.55 27.34
C ILE A 288 -10.08 42.77 27.71
N ASP A 289 -9.21 42.63 28.70
CA ASP A 289 -8.20 43.65 28.94
C ASP A 289 -7.23 43.65 27.76
N GLY A 290 -6.92 44.85 27.28
CA GLY A 290 -6.41 45.16 25.95
C GLY A 290 -5.22 44.32 25.50
N VAL A 291 -5.33 43.79 24.28
CA VAL A 291 -4.19 43.47 23.43
C VAL A 291 -4.18 44.50 22.32
N ASP A 292 -3.72 45.70 22.68
CA ASP A 292 -3.10 46.58 21.71
C ASP A 292 -1.63 46.17 21.55
N ALA A 293 -1.16 46.29 20.31
CA ALA A 293 0.23 46.24 19.86
C ALA A 293 0.74 44.93 19.23
N TYR A 294 1.34 45.15 18.06
CA TYR A 294 2.23 44.29 17.26
C TYR A 294 1.59 43.44 16.15
N PHE A 295 1.16 44.13 15.09
CA PHE A 295 1.47 43.70 13.72
C PHE A 295 2.11 44.86 12.94
N LYS A 296 3.44 44.87 12.89
CA LYS A 296 4.22 45.61 11.90
C LYS A 296 5.18 44.61 11.22
N GLY A 297 5.02 44.48 9.91
CA GLY A 297 6.10 44.25 8.94
C GLY A 297 6.56 42.81 8.75
N CYS A 298 6.20 42.23 7.60
CA CYS A 298 7.16 41.68 6.63
C CYS A 298 6.42 41.48 5.29
N PHE A 299 6.72 42.37 4.35
CA PHE A 299 6.70 42.09 2.91
C PHE A 299 8.08 41.56 2.52
#